data_AF-L1KPY4-F1
#
_entry.id   AF-L1KPY4-F1
#
_cell.length_a   1.000
_cell.length_b   1.000
_cell.length_c   1.000
_cell.angle_alpha   90.00
_cell.angle_beta   90.00
_cell.angle_gamma   90.00
#
_symmetry.space_group_name_H-M   'P 1'
#
loop_
_entity.id
_entity.type
_entity.pdbx_description
1 polymer ?
#
loop_
_entity_poly.entity_id
_entity_poly.type
_entity_poly.pdbx_seq_one_letter_code
_entity_poly.pdbx_strand_id
1 'polypeptide(L)' 'METARPGSGRWAGLVAVRDSKNTAGPALLFAPEAWEGFITTLR' A
#
# COMPACT_ATOMS: atom_id res chain seq x y z
N MET A 1 6.28 4.44 -7.38
CA MET A 1 5.36 3.76 -6.46
C MET A 1 4.82 4.81 -5.50
N GLU A 2 3.51 4.79 -5.25
CA GLU A 2 2.85 5.69 -4.30
C GLU A 2 2.11 4.85 -3.26
N THR A 3 2.04 5.34 -2.02
CA THR A 3 1.32 4.70 -0.92
C THR A 3 0.19 5.57 -0.38
N ALA A 4 -0.91 4.94 0.03
CA ALA A 4 -2.03 5.60 0.70
C ALA A 4 -2.57 4.70 1.84
N ARG A 5 -3.19 5.33 2.85
CA ARG A 5 -3.86 4.62 3.95
C ARG A 5 -5.36 4.89 3.89
N PRO A 6 -6.18 3.94 3.37
CA PRO A 6 -7.63 4.11 3.34
C PRO A 6 -8.19 4.23 4.76
N GLY A 7 -8.98 5.27 5.00
CA GLY A 7 -9.52 5.58 6.33
C GLY A 7 -10.85 4.91 6.68
N SER A 8 -11.52 4.25 5.73
CA SER A 8 -12.87 3.71 5.94
C SER A 8 -13.18 2.46 5.12
N GLY A 9 -14.22 1.74 5.55
CA GLY A 9 -14.72 0.53 4.89
C GLY A 9 -13.82 -0.68 5.08
N ARG A 10 -14.03 -1.72 4.26
CA ARG A 10 -13.35 -3.03 4.35
C ARG A 10 -11.82 -2.99 4.14
N TRP A 11 -11.27 -1.82 3.81
CA TRP A 11 -9.85 -1.60 3.55
C TRP A 11 -9.17 -0.75 4.63
N ALA A 12 -9.93 -0.34 5.65
CA ALA A 12 -9.38 0.41 6.77
C ALA A 12 -8.26 -0.36 7.46
N GLY A 13 -7.17 0.35 7.79
CA GLY A 13 -6.00 -0.24 8.43
C GLY A 13 -4.99 -0.90 7.48
N LEU A 14 -5.24 -0.90 6.17
CA LEU A 14 -4.30 -1.43 5.17
C LEU A 14 -3.45 -0.32 4.55
N VAL A 15 -2.31 -0.70 3.98
CA VAL A 15 -1.48 0.14 3.11
C VAL A 15 -1.80 -0.19 1.66
N ALA A 16 -2.32 0.79 0.93
CA ALA A 16 -2.56 0.70 -0.50
C ALA A 16 -1.31 1.16 -1.26
N VAL A 17 -0.76 0.25 -2.06
CA VAL A 17 0.42 0.44 -2.89
C VAL A 17 -0.01 0.47 -4.34
N ARG A 18 0.39 1.51 -5.07
CA ARG A 18 0.05 1.67 -6.49
C ARG A 18 1.24 2.12 -7.31
N ASP A 19 1.18 1.82 -8.61
CA ASP A 19 2.13 2.38 -9.55
C ASP A 19 1.88 3.89 -9.69
N SER A 20 2.92 4.68 -9.45
CA SER A 20 2.79 6.15 -9.44
C SER A 20 2.64 6.74 -10.85
N LYS A 21 2.93 5.96 -11.91
CA LYS A 21 2.78 6.39 -13.30
C LYS A 21 1.41 5.99 -13.86
N ASN A 22 0.68 5.12 -13.18
CA ASN A 22 -0.66 4.68 -13.52
C ASN A 22 -1.57 4.69 -12.29
N THR A 23 -1.89 5.89 -11.80
CA THR A 23 -2.70 6.09 -10.58
C THR A 23 -4.15 5.62 -10.73
N ALA A 24 -4.66 5.51 -11.96
CA ALA A 24 -5.97 4.92 -12.27
C ALA A 24 -5.97 3.39 -12.20
N GLY A 25 -4.80 2.76 -12.14
CA GLY A 25 -4.64 1.31 -12.02
C GLY A 25 -4.99 0.76 -10.63
N PRO A 26 -5.06 -0.58 -10.49
CA PRO A 26 -5.34 -1.22 -9.22
C PRO A 26 -4.24 -0.98 -8.19
N ALA A 27 -4.62 -1.00 -6.91
CA ALA A 27 -3.68 -0.98 -5.80
C ALA A 27 -3.56 -2.38 -5.18
N LEU A 28 -2.35 -2.75 -4.78
CA LEU A 28 -2.10 -3.87 -3.89
C LEU A 28 -2.33 -3.42 -2.44
N LEU A 29 -2.91 -4.29 -1.62
CA LEU A 29 -3.21 -3.99 -0.22
C LEU A 29 -2.37 -4.87 0.69
N PHE A 30 -1.71 -4.24 1.66
CA PHE A 30 -0.86 -4.90 2.63
C PHE A 30 -1.30 -4.57 4.06
N ALA A 31 -1.10 -5.51 4.98
CA ALA A 31 -1.01 -5.17 6.39
C ALA A 31 0.20 -4.23 6.60
N PRO A 32 0.13 -3.22 7.49
CA PRO A 32 1.23 -2.29 7.71
C PRO A 32 2.55 -2.98 8.02
N GLU A 33 2.53 -4.03 8.83
CA GLU A 33 3.72 -4.76 9.28
C GLU A 33 4.40 -5.50 8.11
N ALA A 34 3.59 -6.06 7.21
CA ALA A 34 4.10 -6.72 6.01
C ALA A 34 4.76 -5.72 5.04
N TRP A 35 4.18 -4.52 4.91
CA TRP A 35 4.74 -3.45 4.08
C TRP A 35 6.08 -2.94 4.64
N GLU A 36 6.15 -2.67 5.95
CA GLU A 36 7.39 -2.26 6.61
C GLU A 36 8.49 -3.33 6.49
N GLY A 37 8.13 -4.60 6.69
CA GLY A 37 9.05 -5.72 6.50
C GLY A 37 9.61 -5.78 5.07
N PHE A 38 8.75 -5.65 4.06
CA PHE A 38 9.16 -5.62 2.65
C PHE A 38 10.16 -4.50 2.35
N ILE A 39 9.86 -3.26 2.73
CA ILE A 39 10.77 -2.13 2.48
C ILE A 39 12.08 -2.28 3.26
N THR A 40 12.03 -2.79 4.48
CA THR A 40 13.24 -3.03 5.29
C THR A 40 14.18 -4.02 4.61
N THR A 41 13.65 -5.06 3.94
CA THR A 41 14.48 -6.04 3.21
C THR A 41 15.05 -5.52 1.89
N LEU A 42 14.49 -4.44 1.34
CA LEU A 42 14.95 -3.82 0.09
C LEU A 42 15.95 -2.67 0.30
N ARG A 43 16.22 -2.31 1.56
CA ARG A 43 17.20 -1.29 1.92
C ARG A 43 18.62 -1.84 1.84
#